data_AF-A0A6I5NHW4-F1
#
_entry.id   AF-A0A6I5NHW4-F1
#
_cell.length_a   1.000
_cell.length_b   1.000
_cell.length_c   1.000
_cell.angle_alpha   90.00
_cell.angle_beta   90.00
_cell.angle_gamma   90.00
#
_symmetry.space_group_name_H-M   'P 1'
#
loop_
_entity.id
_entity.type
_entity.pdbx_description
1 polymer ?
#
loop_
_entity_poly.entity_id
_entity_poly.type
_entity_poly.pdbx_seq_one_letter_code
_entity_poly.pdbx_strand_id
1 'polypeptide(L)'
;MTVPISDRTFQFAVRIVKLCTHLSEKPGVPRVLANQLLRSGTSIGANTAEAQSGQSRKDFLHKLEIALKEARETEYWLKLLIASDVLSKQKLAELIQEIDEIIKILVTITRKVKQNPAKEPQSLRKH
;
A
#
# COMPACT_ATOMS: atom_id res chain seq x y z
N MET A 1 3.58 -12.99 16.79
CA MET A 1 4.42 -13.01 15.57
C MET A 1 4.13 -11.76 14.78
N THR A 2 5.10 -10.88 14.52
CA THR A 2 4.91 -9.69 13.68
C THR A 2 4.88 -10.10 12.23
N VAL A 3 3.74 -9.96 11.56
CA VAL A 3 3.62 -10.20 10.11
C VAL A 3 4.49 -9.17 9.36
N PRO A 4 5.35 -9.59 8.43
CA PRO A 4 6.12 -8.68 7.58
C PRO A 4 5.21 -7.69 6.84
N ILE A 5 5.67 -6.45 6.67
CA ILE A 5 4.87 -5.43 5.98
C ILE A 5 4.53 -5.85 4.54
N SER A 6 5.41 -6.57 3.86
CA SER A 6 5.19 -7.13 2.51
C SER A 6 4.01 -8.09 2.45
N ASP A 7 3.85 -8.94 3.47
CA ASP A 7 2.76 -9.92 3.50
C ASP A 7 1.43 -9.22 3.78
N ARG A 8 1.45 -8.24 4.70
CA ARG A 8 0.28 -7.42 5.02
C ARG A 8 -0.21 -6.62 3.81
N THR A 9 0.70 -5.96 3.10
CA THR A 9 0.37 -5.19 1.88
C THR A 9 -0.04 -6.09 0.72
N PHE A 10 0.49 -7.30 0.62
CA PHE A 10 0.03 -8.30 -0.35
C PHE A 10 -1.42 -8.70 -0.09
N GLN A 11 -1.78 -9.03 1.15
CA GLN A 11 -3.18 -9.35 1.50
C GLN A 11 -4.12 -8.17 1.25
N PHE A 12 -3.67 -6.95 1.53
CA PHE A 12 -4.41 -5.74 1.20
C PHE A 12 -4.60 -5.60 -0.32
N ALA A 13 -3.56 -5.82 -1.13
CA ALA A 13 -3.63 -5.78 -2.59
C ALA A 13 -4.64 -6.81 -3.14
N VAL A 14 -4.71 -8.03 -2.58
CA VAL A 14 -5.73 -9.03 -2.95
C VAL A 14 -7.16 -8.49 -2.73
N ARG A 15 -7.40 -7.79 -1.61
CA ARG A 15 -8.70 -7.16 -1.33
C ARG A 15 -9.02 -6.02 -2.31
N ILE A 16 -8.02 -5.21 -2.67
CA ILE A 16 -8.15 -4.16 -3.69
C ILE A 16 -8.51 -4.77 -5.05
N VAL A 17 -7.84 -5.84 -5.48
CA VAL A 17 -8.16 -6.52 -6.74
C VAL A 17 -9.62 -6.96 -6.76
N LYS A 18 -10.08 -7.64 -5.71
CA LYS A 18 -11.48 -8.10 -5.60
C LYS A 18 -12.49 -6.94 -5.65
N LEU A 19 -12.21 -5.84 -4.95
CA LEU A 19 -13.03 -4.63 -4.99
C LEU A 19 -13.09 -4.03 -6.41
N CYS A 20 -11.94 -3.89 -7.06
CA CYS A 20 -11.85 -3.32 -8.41
C CYS A 20 -12.49 -4.22 -9.47
N THR A 21 -12.43 -5.54 -9.33
CA THR A 21 -13.17 -6.49 -10.18
C THR A 21 -14.66 -6.20 -10.10
N HIS A 22 -15.23 -6.08 -8.90
CA HIS A 22 -16.65 -5.76 -8.72
C HIS A 22 -17.03 -4.39 -9.29
N LEU A 23 -16.22 -3.35 -9.02
CA LEU A 23 -16.48 -2.00 -9.55
C LEU A 23 -16.44 -1.95 -11.10
N SER A 24 -15.61 -2.79 -11.71
CA SER A 24 -15.41 -2.83 -13.16
C SER A 24 -16.55 -3.50 -13.94
N GLU A 25 -17.42 -4.25 -13.27
CA GLU A 25 -18.63 -4.85 -13.85
C GLU A 25 -19.55 -3.76 -14.41
N LYS A 26 -19.56 -2.57 -13.78
CA LYS A 26 -20.34 -1.42 -14.25
C LYS A 26 -19.47 -0.49 -15.11
N PRO A 27 -19.88 -0.14 -16.34
CA PRO A 27 -19.17 0.84 -17.14
C PRO A 27 -19.26 2.25 -16.53
N GLY A 28 -18.47 3.19 -17.06
CA GLY A 28 -18.49 4.59 -16.65
C GLY A 28 -17.58 4.90 -15.44
N VAL A 29 -18.02 5.85 -14.60
CA VAL A 29 -17.23 6.37 -13.47
C VAL A 29 -16.70 5.28 -12.54
N PRO A 30 -17.48 4.25 -12.11
CA PRO A 30 -16.97 3.21 -11.22
C PRO A 30 -15.75 2.46 -11.78
N ARG A 31 -15.78 2.11 -13.07
CA ARG A 31 -14.66 1.43 -13.75
C ARG A 31 -13.42 2.31 -13.85
N VAL A 32 -13.59 3.60 -14.14
CA VAL A 32 -12.45 4.54 -14.23
C VAL A 32 -11.78 4.71 -12.88
N LEU A 33 -12.57 4.86 -11.80
CA LEU A 33 -12.04 4.93 -10.43
C LEU A 33 -11.39 3.62 -10.01
N ALA A 34 -11.98 2.47 -10.36
CA ALA A 34 -11.42 1.16 -10.10
C ALA A 34 -10.02 0.99 -10.71
N ASN A 35 -9.79 1.51 -11.92
CA ASN A 35 -8.48 1.45 -12.56
C ASN A 35 -7.42 2.26 -11.80
N GLN A 36 -7.76 3.45 -11.30
CA GLN A 36 -6.83 4.26 -10.50
C GLN A 36 -6.53 3.60 -9.15
N LEU A 37 -7.58 3.10 -8.48
CA LEU A 37 -7.45 2.38 -7.22
C LEU A 37 -6.65 1.09 -7.35
N LEU A 38 -6.85 0.34 -8.44
CA LEU A 38 -6.16 -0.91 -8.70
C LEU A 38 -4.65 -0.67 -8.84
N ARG A 39 -4.26 0.35 -9.63
CA ARG A 39 -2.86 0.70 -9.84
C ARG A 39 -2.18 1.11 -8.53
N SER A 40 -2.74 2.08 -7.83
CA SER A 40 -2.17 2.56 -6.58
C SER A 40 -2.16 1.49 -5.49
N GLY A 41 -3.28 0.79 -5.26
CA GLY A 41 -3.40 -0.20 -4.19
C GLY A 41 -2.51 -1.42 -4.34
N THR A 42 -2.27 -1.88 -5.57
CA THR A 42 -1.34 -3.00 -5.84
C THR A 42 0.13 -2.58 -5.81
N SER A 43 0.42 -1.32 -6.18
CA SER A 43 1.77 -0.74 -6.17
C SER A 43 2.39 -0.69 -4.77
N ILE A 44 1.57 -0.58 -3.71
CA ILE A 44 2.03 -0.65 -2.31
C ILE A 44 2.71 -2.00 -2.04
N GLY A 45 2.05 -3.10 -2.38
CA GLY A 45 2.55 -4.46 -2.22
C GLY A 45 3.80 -4.70 -3.04
N ALA A 46 3.78 -4.30 -4.32
CA ALA A 46 4.93 -4.43 -5.21
C ALA A 46 6.18 -3.72 -4.66
N ASN A 47 6.07 -2.45 -4.27
CA ASN A 47 7.20 -1.68 -3.76
C ASN A 47 7.70 -2.18 -2.40
N THR A 48 6.80 -2.64 -1.51
CA THR A 48 7.22 -3.22 -0.22
C THR A 48 7.91 -4.58 -0.38
N ALA A 49 7.51 -5.39 -1.36
CA ALA A 49 8.20 -6.63 -1.72
C ALA A 49 9.57 -6.35 -2.34
N GLU A 50 9.66 -5.40 -3.28
CA GLU A 50 10.93 -4.97 -3.88
C GLU A 50 11.89 -4.41 -2.83
N ALA A 51 11.40 -3.64 -1.86
CA ALA A 51 12.22 -3.14 -0.77
C ALA A 51 12.92 -4.28 -0.01
N GLN A 52 12.23 -5.40 0.28
CA GLN A 52 12.85 -6.54 0.97
C GLN A 52 14.02 -7.16 0.19
N SER A 53 13.99 -7.06 -1.14
CA SER A 53 15.03 -7.54 -2.05
C SER A 53 16.07 -6.47 -2.41
N GLY A 54 15.97 -5.27 -1.85
CA GLY A 54 16.80 -4.12 -2.21
C GLY A 54 18.29 -4.33 -1.90
N GLN A 55 19.14 -3.86 -2.81
CA GLN A 55 20.60 -4.05 -2.73
C GLN A 55 21.31 -3.03 -1.82
N SER A 56 20.62 -1.96 -1.43
CA SER A 56 21.18 -0.94 -0.54
C SER A 56 20.11 -0.34 0.36
N ARG A 57 20.54 0.27 1.47
CA ARG A 57 19.63 1.01 2.36
C ARG A 57 18.95 2.21 1.68
N LYS A 58 19.63 2.86 0.73
CA LYS A 58 19.05 3.98 -0.04
C LYS A 58 17.91 3.48 -0.93
N ASP A 59 18.14 2.35 -1.61
CA ASP A 59 17.12 1.69 -2.43
C ASP A 59 15.94 1.20 -1.58
N PHE A 60 16.22 0.55 -0.44
CA PHE A 60 15.20 0.18 0.54
C PHE A 60 14.31 1.35 0.95
N LEU A 61 14.93 2.47 1.34
CA LEU A 61 14.19 3.68 1.74
C LEU A 61 13.36 4.22 0.58
N HIS A 62 13.95 4.33 -0.62
CA HIS A 62 13.28 4.85 -1.80
C HIS A 62 12.02 4.06 -2.15
N LYS A 63 12.12 2.71 -2.15
CA LYS A 63 10.97 1.82 -2.39
C LYS A 63 9.88 1.98 -1.33
N LEU A 64 10.25 2.11 -0.05
CA LEU A 64 9.26 2.37 1.01
C LEU A 64 8.59 3.75 0.90
N GLU A 65 9.30 4.77 0.43
CA GLU A 65 8.72 6.10 0.17
C GLU A 65 7.73 6.07 -1.00
N ILE A 66 8.03 5.30 -2.05
CA ILE A 66 7.07 5.05 -3.14
C ILE A 66 5.84 4.33 -2.57
N ALA A 67 6.02 3.24 -1.83
CA ALA A 67 4.91 2.51 -1.22
C ALA A 67 4.03 3.42 -0.33
N LEU A 68 4.63 4.34 0.43
CA LEU A 68 3.90 5.31 1.26
C LEU A 68 3.10 6.32 0.43
N LYS A 69 3.66 6.80 -0.69
CA LYS A 69 2.94 7.67 -1.62
C LYS A 69 1.71 6.93 -2.18
N GLU A 70 1.90 5.71 -2.68
CA GLU A 70 0.84 4.89 -3.25
C GLU A 70 -0.24 4.54 -2.20
N ALA A 71 0.16 4.35 -0.94
CA ALA A 71 -0.79 4.11 0.15
C ALA A 71 -1.72 5.29 0.40
N ARG A 72 -1.18 6.52 0.40
CA ARG A 72 -1.98 7.75 0.53
C ARG A 72 -2.89 7.99 -0.66
N GLU A 73 -2.40 7.68 -1.87
CA GLU A 73 -3.22 7.75 -3.08
C GLU A 73 -4.37 6.74 -3.04
N THR A 74 -4.10 5.51 -2.58
CA THR A 74 -5.12 4.47 -2.39
C THR A 74 -6.18 4.91 -1.37
N GLU A 75 -5.75 5.46 -0.23
CA GLU A 75 -6.65 6.02 0.79
C GLU A 75 -7.56 7.12 0.19
N TYR A 76 -6.99 8.02 -0.62
CA TYR A 76 -7.75 9.05 -1.33
C TYR A 76 -8.83 8.45 -2.23
N TRP A 77 -8.50 7.45 -3.05
CA TRP A 77 -9.46 6.81 -3.94
C TRP A 77 -10.58 6.08 -3.18
N LEU A 78 -10.25 5.39 -2.08
CA LEU A 78 -11.26 4.76 -1.22
C LEU A 78 -12.21 5.80 -0.60
N LYS A 79 -11.69 6.94 -0.15
CA LYS A 79 -12.52 8.05 0.37
C LYS A 79 -13.38 8.67 -0.72
N LEU A 80 -12.85 8.81 -1.95
CA LEU A 80 -13.60 9.36 -3.08
C LEU A 80 -14.76 8.46 -3.49
N LEU A 81 -14.58 7.12 -3.48
CA LEU A 81 -15.68 6.17 -3.73
C LEU A 81 -16.83 6.34 -2.75
N ILE A 82 -16.53 6.69 -1.49
CA ILE A 82 -17.55 6.98 -0.46
C ILE A 82 -18.20 8.33 -0.73
N ALA A 83 -17.40 9.38 -0.92
CA ALA A 83 -17.89 10.75 -1.07
C ALA A 83 -18.69 10.97 -2.37
N SER A 84 -18.53 10.10 -3.37
CA SER A 84 -19.27 10.12 -4.64
C SER A 84 -20.42 9.10 -4.68
N ASP A 85 -20.80 8.52 -3.53
CA ASP A 85 -21.89 7.55 -3.38
C ASP A 85 -21.75 6.29 -4.26
N VAL A 86 -20.54 5.99 -4.75
CA VAL A 86 -20.26 4.77 -5.51
C VAL A 86 -20.35 3.55 -4.60
N LEU A 87 -19.86 3.67 -3.37
CA LEU A 87 -19.97 2.65 -2.32
C LEU A 87 -20.23 3.28 -0.95
N SER A 88 -21.01 2.60 -0.11
CA SER A 88 -21.24 3.07 1.25
C SER A 88 -19.98 2.94 2.12
N LYS A 89 -19.86 3.83 3.10
CA LYS A 89 -18.77 3.80 4.09
C LYS A 89 -18.65 2.44 4.79
N GLN A 90 -19.79 1.80 5.09
CA GLN A 90 -19.83 0.50 5.77
C GLN A 90 -19.14 -0.59 4.93
N LYS A 91 -19.30 -0.58 3.60
CA LYS A 91 -18.65 -1.55 2.70
C LYS A 91 -17.13 -1.39 2.64
N LEU A 92 -16.62 -0.19 2.90
CA LEU A 92 -15.19 0.14 2.81
C LEU A 92 -14.51 0.33 4.16
N ALA A 93 -15.23 0.20 5.28
CA ALA A 93 -14.73 0.52 6.62
C ALA A 93 -13.44 -0.25 6.96
N GLU A 94 -13.41 -1.56 6.73
CA GLU A 94 -12.24 -2.39 7.00
C GLU A 94 -11.06 -2.11 6.05
N LEU A 95 -11.32 -1.69 4.81
CA LEU A 95 -10.27 -1.31 3.87
C LEU A 95 -9.64 0.03 4.24
N ILE A 96 -10.47 0.99 4.66
CA ILE A 96 -10.03 2.28 5.19
C ILE A 96 -9.19 2.09 6.45
N GLN A 97 -9.66 1.28 7.39
CA GLN A 97 -8.89 1.00 8.60
C GLN A 97 -7.55 0.35 8.27
N GLU A 98 -7.54 -0.61 7.34
CA GLU A 98 -6.31 -1.31 6.98
C GLU A 98 -5.30 -0.41 6.27
N ILE A 99 -5.73 0.46 5.35
CA ILE A 99 -4.82 1.39 4.67
C ILE A 99 -4.24 2.42 5.65
N ASP A 100 -5.03 2.89 6.62
CA ASP A 100 -4.56 3.79 7.68
C ASP A 100 -3.44 3.16 8.51
N GLU A 101 -3.60 1.88 8.87
CA GLU A 101 -2.58 1.13 9.59
C GLU A 101 -1.33 0.89 8.74
N ILE A 102 -1.48 0.56 7.46
CA ILE A 102 -0.36 0.45 6.51
C ILE A 102 0.41 1.77 6.42
N ILE A 103 -0.27 2.90 6.29
CA ILE A 103 0.34 4.23 6.25
C ILE A 103 1.14 4.51 7.53
N LYS A 104 0.56 4.26 8.71
CA LYS A 104 1.25 4.48 10.00
C LYS A 104 2.52 3.63 10.12
N ILE A 105 2.47 2.38 9.67
CA ILE A 105 3.62 1.47 9.67
C ILE A 105 4.70 1.97 8.71
N LEU A 106 4.35 2.31 7.47
CA LEU A 106 5.29 2.83 6.47
C LEU A 106 5.93 4.13 6.92
N VAL A 107 5.17 5.07 7.50
CA VAL A 107 5.72 6.30 8.12
C VAL A 107 6.72 5.97 9.23
N THR A 108 6.39 5.01 10.08
CA THR A 108 7.27 4.61 11.20
C THR A 108 8.56 3.97 10.69
N ILE A 109 8.49 3.06 9.71
CA ILE A 109 9.67 2.39 9.13
C ILE A 109 10.54 3.41 8.40
N THR A 110 9.97 4.22 7.49
CA THR A 110 10.72 5.23 6.73
C THR A 110 11.42 6.24 7.65
N ARG A 111 10.76 6.71 8.71
CA ARG A 111 11.37 7.59 9.72
C ARG A 111 12.52 6.92 10.46
N LYS A 112 12.33 5.68 10.92
CA LYS A 112 13.38 4.91 11.62
C LYS A 112 14.60 4.66 10.74
N VAL A 113 14.38 4.35 9.46
CA VAL A 113 15.46 4.25 8.49
C VAL A 113 16.18 5.59 8.45
N LYS A 114 15.54 6.69 8.05
CA LYS A 114 16.17 8.03 7.97
C LYS A 114 17.00 8.43 9.20
N GLN A 115 16.50 8.19 10.41
CA GLN A 115 17.17 8.57 11.66
C GLN A 115 18.39 7.71 12.04
N ASN A 116 18.55 6.51 11.48
CA ASN A 116 19.65 5.61 11.83
C ASN A 116 20.50 5.24 10.60
N PRO A 117 21.47 6.09 10.20
CA PRO A 117 22.35 5.84 9.06
C PRO A 117 23.35 4.69 9.27
N ALA A 118 23.58 4.23 10.51
CA ALA A 118 24.72 3.38 10.86
C ALA A 118 24.44 1.86 10.97
N LYS A 119 23.25 1.37 10.58
CA LYS A 119 22.96 -0.07 10.52
C LYS A 119 22.57 -0.48 9.11
N GLU A 120 23.46 -1.20 8.43
CA GLU A 120 23.10 -1.93 7.22
C GLU A 120 21.95 -2.90 7.52
N PRO A 121 20.94 -3.00 6.63
CA PRO A 121 19.87 -3.98 6.74
C PRO A 121 20.41 -5.40 6.99
N GLN A 122 19.81 -6.12 7.94
CA GLN A 122 20.18 -7.51 8.26
C GLN A 122 20.11 -8.47 7.05
N SER A 123 19.40 -8.10 5.97
CA SER A 123 19.34 -8.85 4.71
C SER A 123 20.67 -8.85 3.92
N LEU A 124 21.61 -7.95 4.24
CA LEU A 124 22.94 -7.86 3.63
C LEU A 124 24.01 -8.69 4.35
N ARG A 125 23.66 -9.35 5.46
CA ARG A 125 24.54 -10.35 6.11
C ARG A 125 24.36 -11.71 5.43
N LYS A 126 24.76 -11.83 4.17
CA LYS A 126 24.92 -13.13 3.52
C LYS A 126 26.37 -13.26 3.06
N HIS A 127 27.05 -14.21 3.69
CA HIS A 127 28.33 -14.87 3.39
C HIS A 127 29.44 -14.05 2.73
#